data_AF-A0A2N2DMC7-F1
#
_entry.id   AF-A0A2N2DMC7-F1
#
_cell.length_a   1.000
_cell.length_b   1.000
_cell.length_c   1.000
_cell.angle_alpha   90.00
_cell.angle_beta   90.00
_cell.angle_gamma   90.00
#
_symmetry.space_group_name_H-M   'P 1'
#
loop_
_entity.id
_entity.type
_entity.pdbx_description
1 polymer ?
#
loop_
_entity_poly.entity_id
_entity_poly.type
_entity_poly.pdbx_seq_one_letter_code
_entity_poly.pdbx_strand_id
1 'polypeptide(L)'
;EIEETQLYLSHTEKNIAELKSLEGLVAELESQIHSIEVLEGIFTELEAVLSNSNFESQTVEIGEIFPYENSNYHYFIINHSFKGDSQEMLHYFTNIERNFSGLKINQVELQREGNLYSVNLHLIAFLSLRNGPRERNRGTDTGKD
;
A
#
# COMPACT_ATOMS: atom_id res chain seq x y z
N GLU A 1 -2.19 7.35 -50.56
CA GLU A 1 -1.20 8.17 -49.84
C GLU A 1 -1.81 9.23 -48.91
N ILE A 2 -2.50 10.27 -49.38
CA ILE A 2 -3.04 11.32 -48.47
C ILE A 2 -4.10 10.77 -47.49
N GLU A 3 -5.03 9.93 -47.96
CA GLU A 3 -6.08 9.33 -47.09
C GLU A 3 -5.52 8.33 -46.07
N GLU A 4 -4.55 7.49 -46.45
CA GLU A 4 -3.86 6.58 -45.52
C GLU A 4 -3.08 7.34 -44.45
N THR A 5 -2.44 8.45 -44.83
CA THR A 5 -1.71 9.31 -43.89
C THR A 5 -2.66 9.97 -42.89
N GLN A 6 -3.84 10.43 -43.34
CA GLN A 6 -4.87 10.98 -42.46
C GLN A 6 -5.45 9.94 -41.49
N LEU A 7 -5.68 8.72 -41.97
CA LEU A 7 -6.14 7.61 -41.14
C LEU A 7 -5.11 7.24 -40.07
N TYR A 8 -3.83 7.20 -40.42
CA TYR A 8 -2.73 6.93 -39.49
C TYR A 8 -2.58 8.04 -38.44
N LEU A 9 -2.73 9.31 -38.84
CA LEU A 9 -2.69 10.45 -37.93
C LEU A 9 -3.81 10.36 -36.89
N SER A 10 -5.04 10.07 -37.33
CA SER A 10 -6.20 9.93 -36.44
C SER A 10 -6.04 8.80 -35.42
N HIS A 11 -5.48 7.66 -35.83
CA HIS A 11 -5.16 6.56 -34.89
C HIS A 11 -4.09 6.98 -33.87
N THR A 12 -3.07 7.71 -34.32
CA THR A 12 -2.00 8.20 -33.45
C THR A 12 -2.52 9.20 -32.42
N GLU A 13 -3.39 10.13 -32.83
CA GLU A 13 -4.05 11.09 -31.93
C GLU A 13 -4.91 10.38 -30.87
N LYS A 14 -5.66 9.35 -31.28
CA LYS A 14 -6.44 8.52 -30.36
C LYS A 14 -5.54 7.81 -29.34
N ASN A 15 -4.45 7.18 -29.79
CA ASN A 15 -3.51 6.50 -28.90
C ASN A 15 -2.86 7.47 -27.91
N ILE A 16 -2.51 8.69 -28.34
CA ILE A 16 -1.97 9.73 -27.45
C ILE A 16 -3.01 10.14 -26.38
N ALA A 17 -4.29 10.27 -26.76
CA ALA A 17 -5.35 10.60 -25.82
C ALA A 17 -5.55 9.49 -24.77
N GLU A 18 -5.53 8.22 -25.19
CA GLU A 18 -5.61 7.06 -24.30
C GLU A 18 -4.42 7.01 -23.33
N LEU A 19 -3.19 7.21 -23.84
CA LEU A 19 -1.99 7.25 -23.00
C LEU A 19 -2.07 8.35 -21.93
N LYS A 20 -2.49 9.57 -22.30
CA LYS A 20 -2.68 10.67 -21.33
C LYS A 20 -3.73 10.35 -20.27
N SER A 21 -4.81 9.66 -20.66
CA SER A 21 -5.84 9.22 -19.71
C SER A 21 -5.28 8.19 -18.73
N LEU A 22 -4.48 7.22 -19.22
CA LEU A 22 -3.84 6.22 -18.38
C LEU A 22 -2.81 6.85 -17.44
N GLU A 23 -2.01 7.80 -17.91
CA GLU A 23 -1.08 8.57 -17.08
C GLU A 23 -1.80 9.32 -15.95
N GLY A 24 -2.99 9.88 -16.25
CA GLY A 24 -3.84 10.53 -15.24
C GLY A 24 -4.31 9.55 -14.17
N LEU A 25 -4.81 8.37 -14.57
CA LEU A 25 -5.25 7.32 -13.65
C LEU A 25 -4.10 6.81 -12.78
N VAL A 26 -2.92 6.61 -13.36
CA VAL A 26 -1.71 6.20 -12.62
C VAL A 26 -1.35 7.26 -11.59
N ALA A 27 -1.35 8.54 -11.95
CA ALA A 27 -1.04 9.61 -10.99
C ALA A 27 -2.07 9.69 -9.84
N GLU A 28 -3.35 9.45 -10.12
CA GLU A 28 -4.40 9.38 -9.09
C GLU A 28 -4.17 8.20 -8.14
N LEU A 29 -3.87 7.01 -8.66
CA LEU A 29 -3.55 5.83 -7.85
C LEU A 29 -2.26 6.05 -7.03
N GLU A 30 -1.22 6.63 -7.65
CA GLU A 30 0.03 7.02 -6.99
C GLU A 30 -0.20 7.99 -5.83
N SER A 31 -1.17 8.91 -5.96
CA SER A 31 -1.51 9.86 -4.88
C SER A 31 -2.14 9.21 -3.64
N GLN A 32 -2.69 8.00 -3.78
CA GLN A 32 -3.31 7.25 -2.67
C GLN A 32 -2.30 6.38 -1.91
N ILE A 33 -1.07 6.25 -2.43
CA ILE A 33 -0.02 5.42 -1.85
C ILE A 33 0.75 6.25 -0.82
N HIS A 34 0.89 5.70 0.39
CA HIS A 34 1.56 6.37 1.49
C HIS A 34 3.08 6.31 1.32
N SER A 35 3.79 7.33 1.80
CA SER A 35 5.26 7.31 1.86
C SER A 35 5.73 6.26 2.87
N ILE A 36 6.87 5.61 2.60
CA ILE A 36 7.50 4.66 3.52
C ILE A 36 7.80 5.28 4.90
N GLU A 37 7.93 6.61 4.99
CA GLU A 37 8.11 7.33 6.26
C GLU A 37 6.96 7.10 7.24
N VAL A 38 5.75 6.75 6.77
CA VAL A 38 4.64 6.43 7.69
C VAL A 38 4.80 5.07 8.36
N LEU A 39 5.67 4.20 7.85
CA LEU A 39 5.83 2.82 8.32
C LEU A 39 6.30 2.77 9.78
N GLU A 40 7.25 3.62 10.17
CA GLU A 40 7.71 3.71 11.57
C GLU A 40 6.57 4.16 12.51
N GLY A 41 5.75 5.11 12.05
CA GLY A 41 4.57 5.56 12.78
C GLY A 41 3.53 4.44 12.94
N ILE A 42 3.24 3.72 11.85
CA ILE A 42 2.38 2.53 11.85
C ILE A 42 2.90 1.49 12.85
N PHE A 43 4.20 1.21 12.89
CA PHE A 43 4.74 0.25 13.85
C PHE A 43 4.65 0.75 15.29
N THR A 44 4.96 2.02 15.54
CA THR A 44 4.85 2.61 16.88
C THR A 44 3.41 2.53 17.40
N GLU A 45 2.44 2.85 16.56
CA GLU A 45 1.02 2.77 16.91
C GLU A 45 0.57 1.31 17.11
N LEU A 46 1.04 0.38 16.27
CA LEU A 46 0.73 -1.04 16.41
C LEU A 46 1.30 -1.59 17.72
N GLU A 47 2.57 -1.29 18.04
CA GLU A 47 3.20 -1.64 19.31
C GLU A 47 2.46 -1.04 20.51
N ALA A 48 1.97 0.20 20.41
CA ALA A 48 1.18 0.82 21.46
C ALA A 48 -0.17 0.11 21.66
N VAL A 49 -0.86 -0.27 20.58
CA VAL A 49 -2.11 -1.04 20.68
C VAL A 49 -1.85 -2.42 21.30
N LEU A 50 -0.76 -3.08 20.91
CA LEU A 50 -0.37 -4.39 21.44
C LEU A 50 0.02 -4.34 22.91
N SER A 51 0.79 -3.32 23.31
CA SER A 51 1.20 -3.13 24.71
C SER A 51 0.03 -2.86 25.65
N ASN A 52 -1.08 -2.35 25.13
CA ASN A 52 -2.31 -2.11 25.88
C ASN A 52 -3.31 -3.28 25.78
N SER A 53 -2.98 -4.35 25.06
CA SER A 53 -3.80 -5.56 24.96
C SER A 53 -3.41 -6.60 26.00
N ASN A 54 -4.37 -7.42 26.41
CA ASN A 54 -4.19 -8.58 27.27
C ASN A 54 -3.89 -9.86 26.47
N PHE A 55 -3.41 -9.72 25.22
CA PHE A 55 -3.13 -10.89 24.39
C PHE A 55 -2.01 -11.75 24.97
N GLU A 56 -2.26 -13.05 25.03
CA GLU A 56 -1.27 -14.05 25.38
C GLU A 56 -0.38 -14.36 24.16
N SER A 57 0.92 -14.57 24.39
CA SER A 57 1.90 -15.04 23.40
C SER A 57 1.87 -14.28 22.06
N GLN A 58 2.61 -13.18 21.97
CA GLN A 58 2.63 -12.33 20.78
C GLN A 58 3.91 -12.54 19.97
N THR A 59 3.79 -12.69 18.67
CA THR A 59 4.94 -12.74 17.75
C THR A 59 4.64 -11.91 16.52
N VAL A 60 5.51 -10.94 16.23
CA VAL A 60 5.43 -10.09 15.04
C VAL A 60 6.64 -10.39 14.17
N GLU A 61 6.39 -10.82 12.94
CA GLU A 61 7.41 -11.05 11.92
C GLU A 61 7.14 -10.13 10.73
N ILE A 62 8.18 -9.43 10.30
CA ILE A 62 8.09 -8.49 9.18
C ILE A 62 8.96 -9.03 8.05
N GLY A 63 8.31 -9.27 6.91
CA GLY A 63 8.96 -9.63 5.67
C GLY A 63 8.77 -8.51 4.65
N GLU A 64 9.84 -8.13 3.97
CA GLU A 64 9.73 -7.30 2.78
C GLU A 64 9.72 -8.21 1.55
N ILE A 65 8.68 -8.11 0.72
CA ILE A 65 8.72 -8.69 -0.62
C ILE A 65 9.41 -7.67 -1.51
N PHE A 66 10.68 -7.94 -1.79
CA PHE A 66 11.53 -7.08 -2.59
C PHE A 66 10.85 -6.68 -3.91
N PRO A 67 10.97 -5.41 -4.30
CA PRO A 67 10.38 -4.94 -5.53
C PRO A 67 10.96 -5.62 -6.78
N TYR A 68 10.18 -5.61 -7.87
CA TYR A 68 10.74 -5.69 -9.22
C TYR A 68 11.82 -4.61 -9.38
N GLU A 69 12.96 -4.96 -9.99
CA GLU A 69 14.11 -4.06 -10.14
C GLU A 69 13.67 -2.64 -10.60
N ASN A 70 14.09 -1.61 -9.85
CA ASN A 70 13.77 -0.18 -10.07
C ASN A 70 12.36 0.32 -9.70
N SER A 71 11.56 -0.44 -8.94
CA SER A 71 10.30 0.09 -8.38
C SER A 71 10.57 1.11 -7.26
N ASN A 72 9.80 2.22 -7.23
CA ASN A 72 9.75 3.11 -6.07
C ASN A 72 8.75 2.61 -5.01
N TYR A 73 8.12 1.46 -5.22
CA TYR A 73 7.09 0.91 -4.36
C TYR A 73 7.56 -0.37 -3.68
N HIS A 74 7.24 -0.48 -2.40
CA HIS A 74 7.62 -1.56 -1.52
C HIS A 74 6.37 -2.25 -0.98
N TYR A 75 6.42 -3.57 -0.96
CA TYR A 75 5.36 -4.40 -0.41
C TYR A 75 5.88 -5.11 0.84
N PHE A 76 5.25 -4.81 1.98
CA PHE A 76 5.56 -5.45 3.25
C PHE A 76 4.48 -6.45 3.60
N ILE A 77 4.90 -7.60 4.12
CA ILE A 77 4.06 -8.55 4.83
C ILE A 77 4.42 -8.46 6.30
N ILE A 78 3.42 -8.30 7.14
CA ILE A 78 3.57 -8.32 8.59
C ILE A 78 2.69 -9.46 9.11
N ASN A 79 3.33 -10.51 9.61
CA ASN A 79 2.65 -11.62 10.26
C ASN A 79 2.59 -11.33 11.74
N HIS A 80 1.40 -11.32 12.31
CA HIS A 80 1.21 -11.12 13.74
C HIS A 80 0.40 -12.28 14.32
N SER A 81 1.00 -13.00 15.26
CA SER A 81 0.38 -14.16 15.91
C SER A 81 0.15 -13.86 17.38
N PHE A 82 -1.06 -14.11 17.88
CA PHE A 82 -1.43 -13.82 19.26
C PHE A 82 -2.64 -14.66 19.72
N LYS A 83 -2.86 -14.73 21.03
CA LYS A 83 -4.04 -15.37 21.64
C LYS A 83 -4.87 -14.36 22.41
N GLY A 84 -6.18 -14.35 22.22
CA GLY A 84 -7.07 -13.41 22.89
C GLY A 84 -8.52 -13.85 22.92
N ASP A 85 -9.34 -13.10 23.67
CA ASP A 85 -10.79 -13.28 23.63
C ASP A 85 -11.42 -12.61 22.40
N SER A 86 -12.66 -12.97 22.09
CA SER A 86 -13.35 -12.46 20.90
C SER A 86 -13.60 -10.95 20.88
N GLN A 87 -13.82 -10.33 22.04
CA GLN A 87 -14.10 -8.89 22.11
C GLN A 87 -12.82 -8.10 21.88
N GLU A 88 -11.73 -8.52 22.51
CA GLU A 88 -10.42 -7.90 22.37
C GLU A 88 -9.88 -8.03 20.93
N MET A 89 -10.02 -9.21 20.31
CA MET A 89 -9.67 -9.42 18.90
C MET A 89 -10.44 -8.49 17.95
N LEU A 90 -11.76 -8.38 18.13
CA LEU A 90 -12.59 -7.51 17.29
C LEU A 90 -12.20 -6.05 17.44
N HIS A 91 -11.88 -5.62 18.66
CA HIS A 91 -11.38 -4.27 18.91
C HIS A 91 -10.05 -4.03 18.18
N TYR A 92 -9.12 -4.98 18.27
CA TYR A 92 -7.83 -4.92 17.60
C TYR A 92 -7.95 -4.83 16.07
N PHE A 93 -8.74 -5.70 15.43
CA PHE A 93 -8.97 -5.64 13.98
C PHE A 93 -9.62 -4.33 13.54
N THR A 94 -10.56 -3.82 14.34
CA THR A 94 -11.22 -2.54 14.05
C THR A 94 -10.23 -1.37 14.13
N ASN A 95 -9.32 -1.38 15.11
CA ASN A 95 -8.28 -0.36 15.21
C ASN A 95 -7.31 -0.41 14.03
N ILE A 96 -6.92 -1.61 13.59
CA ILE A 96 -6.08 -1.79 12.40
C ILE A 96 -6.72 -1.15 11.16
N GLU A 97 -7.97 -1.52 10.85
CA GLU A 97 -8.64 -1.04 9.63
C GLU A 97 -8.95 0.46 9.65
N ARG A 98 -9.13 1.06 10.83
CA ARG A 98 -9.51 2.48 10.96
C ARG A 98 -8.32 3.43 11.05
N ASN A 99 -7.28 3.04 11.78
CA ASN A 99 -6.23 3.97 12.17
C ASN A 99 -5.02 3.89 11.23
N PHE A 100 -4.86 2.79 10.50
CA PHE A 100 -3.66 2.54 9.71
C PHE A 100 -3.98 2.59 8.21
N SER A 101 -4.02 3.80 7.66
CA SER A 101 -4.39 4.03 6.25
C SER A 101 -3.46 3.38 5.21
N GLY A 102 -2.25 2.97 5.62
CA GLY A 102 -1.29 2.23 4.78
C GLY A 102 -1.23 0.72 5.02
N LEU A 103 -2.02 0.19 5.95
CA LEU A 103 -2.01 -1.20 6.36
C LEU A 103 -3.35 -1.86 6.05
N LYS A 104 -3.33 -3.09 5.55
CA LYS A 104 -4.55 -3.85 5.25
C LYS A 104 -4.48 -5.24 5.82
N ILE A 105 -5.61 -5.71 6.35
CA ILE A 105 -5.77 -7.12 6.71
C ILE A 105 -5.93 -7.92 5.42
N ASN A 106 -4.94 -8.75 5.11
CA ASN A 106 -4.98 -9.63 3.94
C ASN A 106 -5.63 -10.97 4.27
N GLN A 107 -5.28 -11.55 5.42
CA GLN A 107 -5.81 -12.84 5.86
C GLN A 107 -5.83 -12.92 7.38
N VAL A 108 -6.84 -13.61 7.92
CA VAL A 108 -6.96 -13.94 9.34
C VAL A 108 -7.19 -15.44 9.45
N GLU A 109 -6.32 -16.12 10.18
CA GLU A 109 -6.53 -17.52 10.58
C GLU A 109 -6.90 -17.54 12.05
N LEU A 110 -8.00 -18.22 12.37
CA LEU A 110 -8.54 -18.30 13.73
C LEU A 110 -8.70 -19.74 14.14
N GLN A 111 -8.13 -20.10 15.29
CA GLN A 111 -8.31 -21.40 15.91
C GLN A 111 -8.78 -21.23 17.35
N ARG A 112 -9.94 -21.81 17.68
CA ARG A 112 -10.45 -21.77 19.05
C ARG A 112 -9.65 -22.72 19.94
N GLU A 113 -9.18 -22.20 21.08
CA GLU A 113 -8.45 -22.94 22.10
C GLU A 113 -9.09 -22.71 23.47
N GLY A 114 -10.09 -23.54 23.79
CA GLY A 114 -10.89 -23.37 25.00
C GLY A 114 -11.74 -22.09 24.96
N ASN A 115 -11.40 -21.13 25.81
CA ASN A 115 -12.09 -19.84 25.92
C ASN A 115 -11.42 -18.72 25.10
N LEU A 116 -10.22 -18.98 24.57
CA LEU A 116 -9.47 -18.03 23.76
C LEU A 116 -9.45 -18.48 22.30
N TYR A 117 -8.93 -17.60 21.45
CA TYR A 117 -8.64 -17.88 20.05
C TYR A 117 -7.16 -17.61 19.81
N SER A 118 -6.49 -18.57 19.18
CA SER A 118 -5.21 -18.33 18.53
C SER A 118 -5.47 -17.70 17.17
N VAL A 119 -4.76 -16.61 16.90
CA VAL A 119 -4.88 -15.80 15.69
C VAL A 119 -3.54 -15.78 14.99
N ASN A 120 -3.53 -16.04 13.69
CA ASN A 120 -2.45 -15.62 12.81
C ASN A 120 -3.02 -14.57 11.84
N LEU A 121 -2.53 -13.36 11.97
CA LEU A 121 -2.96 -12.21 11.18
C LEU A 121 -1.89 -11.87 10.15
N HIS A 122 -2.29 -11.88 8.88
CA HIS A 122 -1.44 -11.44 7.78
C HIS A 122 -1.86 -10.05 7.35
N LEU A 123 -0.98 -9.09 7.61
CA LEU A 123 -1.14 -7.70 7.25
C LEU A 123 -0.24 -7.38 6.06
N ILE A 124 -0.70 -6.48 5.20
CA ILE A 124 0.05 -6.04 4.04
C ILE A 124 0.12 -4.51 4.04
N ALA A 125 1.27 -3.97 3.65
CA ALA A 125 1.44 -2.55 3.43
C ALA A 125 2.08 -2.31 2.06
N PHE A 126 1.53 -1.36 1.31
CA PHE A 126 2.07 -0.94 0.02
C PHE A 126 2.47 0.52 0.09
N LEU A 127 3.78 0.79 0.05
CA LEU A 127 4.36 2.08 0.39
C LEU A 127 5.31 2.57 -0.70
N SER A 128 5.48 3.88 -0.81
CA SER A 128 6.36 4.53 -1.79
C SER A 128 7.63 5.07 -1.12
N LEU A 129 8.80 4.87 -1.73
CA LEU A 129 10.05 5.54 -1.35
C LEU A 129 10.07 7.03 -1.73
N ARG A 130 9.19 7.46 -2.64
CA ARG A 130 9.11 8.86 -3.03
C ARG A 130 8.20 9.63 -2.10
N ASN A 131 8.69 10.77 -1.64
CA ASN A 131 7.90 11.80 -0.99
C ASN A 131 7.07 12.54 -2.07
N GLY A 132 5.80 12.15 -2.20
CA GLY A 132 4.81 12.84 -3.04
C GLY A 132 4.70 12.36 -4.50
N PRO A 133 3.64 12.81 -5.21
CA PRO A 133 3.40 12.45 -6.60
C PRO A 133 4.59 12.88 -7.46
N ARG A 134 4.86 12.12 -8.54
CA ARG A 134 5.92 12.41 -9.51
C ARG A 134 5.98 13.91 -9.76
N GLU A 135 7.07 14.57 -9.32
CA GLU A 135 7.39 15.89 -9.83
C GLU A 135 7.41 15.74 -11.35
N ARG A 136 6.39 16.31 -12.00
CA ARG A 136 6.43 16.47 -13.44
C ARG A 136 7.70 17.28 -13.66
N ASN A 137 8.71 16.65 -14.23
CA ASN A 137 9.80 17.36 -14.88
C ASN A 137 9.11 18.31 -15.86
N ARG A 138 8.87 19.56 -15.41
CA ARG A 138 8.66 20.68 -16.31
C ARG A 138 9.93 20.69 -17.10
N GLY A 139 9.85 20.21 -18.35
CA GLY A 139 10.91 20.37 -19.31
C GLY A 139 11.40 21.79 -19.15
N THR A 140 12.67 21.92 -18.81
CA THR A 140 13.37 23.19 -18.89
C THR A 140 13.25 23.60 -20.35
N ASP A 141 12.29 24.48 -20.59
CA ASP A 141 12.19 25.33 -21.76
C ASP A 141 13.50 26.11 -21.81
N THR A 142 14.50 25.50 -22.46
CA THR A 142 15.73 26.16 -22.85
C THR A 142 15.43 26.89 -24.15
N GLY A 143 14.57 27.90 -24.04
CA GLY A 143 14.61 29.03 -24.94
C GLY A 143 15.94 29.76 -24.74
N LYS A 144 16.85 29.55 -25.70
CA LYS A 144 18.06 30.31 -26.10
C LYS A 144 18.88 29.32 -26.94
N ASP A 145 19.06 29.49 -28.25
CA ASP A 145 19.24 30.70 -29.06
C ASP A 145 18.64 30.54 -30.47
#